data_AF-A0A2V2EC56-F1
#
_entry.id   AF-A0A2V2EC56-F1
#
_cell.length_a   1.000
_cell.length_b   1.000
_cell.length_c   1.000
_cell.angle_alpha   90.00
_cell.angle_beta   90.00
_cell.angle_gamma   90.00
#
_symmetry.space_group_name_H-M   'P 1'
#
loop_
_entity.id
_entity.type
_entity.pdbx_description
1 polymer ?
#
loop_
_entity_poly.entity_id
_entity_poly.type
_entity_poly.pdbx_seq_one_letter_code
_entity_poly.pdbx_strand_id
1 'polypeptide(L)'
;DTRTPPVGIVPEDNVIVELCSIECCFSHPLETCLAERSTTVMKFSTAIKEWAKICKNLYVGDYTTDFSNYLAPFPNFNVIRQNARFFAENNVKGLFEQGTYDTLSGEFAELRSYLLSKLLWDPYMTEEDYNTYMCKFLQAYYGAGWRNILSYINLMIKTTEDSHIFIYDNVLKIYPCEDVRYDRNNKPQIPDEAYADVENHDWLQYSKKLRHFENSFIEAAEIYWQAAFELCDSDEAKAHLEKLSIQLLACKSAFLGFVKDQGLPWTELQFFIKDKRLEIIDETKKQLDAVIYENNKKLYDLLIKYNITKICEWTALPSNPNLYNEVTAWNQ
;
A
#
# COMPACT_ATOMS: atom_id res chain seq x y z
N ASP A 1 27.86 2.05 9.77
CA ASP A 1 26.56 2.73 9.68
C ASP A 1 26.75 4.18 10.09
N THR A 2 26.19 5.12 9.33
CA THR A 2 26.31 6.58 9.51
C THR A 2 25.18 7.17 10.36
N ARG A 3 24.23 6.35 10.83
CA ARG A 3 23.12 6.81 11.68
C ARG A 3 23.58 7.28 13.06
N THR A 4 24.63 6.68 13.62
CA THR A 4 25.22 7.10 14.91
C THR A 4 26.12 8.32 14.73
N PRO A 5 25.93 9.41 15.51
CA PRO A 5 26.84 10.56 15.48
C PRO A 5 28.29 10.17 15.80
N PRO A 6 29.28 10.79 15.14
CA PRO A 6 30.69 10.55 15.45
C PRO A 6 31.06 11.11 16.84
N VAL A 7 32.04 10.50 17.49
CA VAL A 7 32.56 10.97 18.78
C VAL A 7 33.61 12.06 18.53
N GLY A 8 33.45 13.22 19.19
CA GLY A 8 34.43 14.31 19.17
C GLY A 8 34.51 15.11 17.87
N ILE A 9 33.57 14.88 16.94
CA ILE A 9 33.46 15.61 15.67
C ILE A 9 32.10 16.31 15.64
N VAL A 10 32.10 17.60 15.31
CA VAL A 10 30.91 18.43 15.21
C VAL A 10 30.82 18.97 13.77
N PRO A 11 29.68 18.82 13.07
CA PRO A 11 29.51 19.42 11.75
C PRO A 11 29.62 20.94 11.81
N GLU A 12 30.29 21.54 10.82
CA GLU A 12 30.33 22.99 10.65
C GLU A 12 28.94 23.56 10.32
N ASP A 13 28.76 24.87 10.58
CA ASP A 13 27.46 25.55 10.42
C ASP A 13 26.92 25.58 8.99
N ASN A 14 27.76 25.28 7.99
CA ASN A 14 27.39 25.18 6.57
C ASN A 14 27.21 23.73 6.09
N VAL A 15 27.29 22.74 6.98
CA VAL A 15 27.07 21.33 6.67
C VAL A 15 25.63 20.95 7.01
N ILE A 16 24.99 20.24 6.08
CA ILE A 16 23.72 19.56 6.30
C ILE A 16 24.01 18.09 6.59
N VAL A 17 23.44 17.57 7.67
CA VAL A 17 23.39 16.14 7.94
C VAL A 17 21.98 15.66 7.67
N GLU A 18 21.84 14.75 6.70
CA GLU A 18 20.56 14.18 6.31
C GLU A 18 20.43 12.74 6.84
N LEU A 19 19.34 12.47 7.55
CA LEU A 19 19.01 11.14 8.06
C LEU A 19 17.77 10.60 7.36
N CYS A 20 17.80 9.34 6.93
CA CYS A 20 16.68 8.71 6.25
C CYS A 20 15.94 7.72 7.15
N SER A 21 14.61 7.78 7.15
CA SER A 21 13.72 6.90 7.94
C SER A 21 13.43 5.55 7.26
N ILE A 22 14.24 5.13 6.27
CA ILE A 22 13.99 3.98 5.37
C ILE A 22 13.69 2.65 6.07
N GLU A 23 14.20 2.45 7.27
CA GLU A 23 14.03 1.22 8.05
C GLU A 23 12.88 1.32 9.07
N CYS A 24 12.21 2.47 9.19
CA CYS A 24 11.23 2.77 10.22
C CYS A 24 9.84 2.25 9.87
N CYS A 25 9.00 2.13 10.90
CA CYS A 25 7.58 1.89 10.76
C CYS A 25 6.85 3.18 10.35
N PHE A 26 5.89 3.08 9.41
CA PHE A 26 5.12 4.21 8.87
C PHE A 26 3.65 4.25 9.29
N SER A 27 3.15 3.22 9.97
CA SER A 27 1.83 3.18 10.60
C SER A 27 1.83 3.73 12.03
N HIS A 28 3.00 3.97 12.62
CA HIS A 28 3.16 4.44 14.00
C HIS A 28 4.10 5.66 14.08
N PRO A 29 3.93 6.54 15.09
CA PRO A 29 4.77 7.72 15.25
C PRO A 29 6.24 7.35 15.47
N LEU A 30 7.15 8.01 14.77
CA LEU A 30 8.58 7.70 14.80
C LEU A 30 9.18 7.87 16.21
N GLU A 31 8.68 8.82 16.98
CA GLU A 31 9.17 9.06 18.34
C GLU A 31 8.93 7.86 19.28
N THR A 32 7.79 7.20 19.14
CA THR A 32 7.32 6.18 20.10
C THR A 32 7.42 4.76 19.56
N CYS A 33 7.48 4.58 18.23
CA CYS A 33 7.58 3.26 17.63
C CYS A 33 9.02 2.74 17.68
N LEU A 34 9.22 1.56 18.28
CA LEU A 34 10.54 0.91 18.35
C LEU A 34 10.79 -0.07 17.20
N ALA A 35 9.77 -0.32 16.37
CA ALA A 35 9.87 -1.25 15.25
C ALA A 35 10.67 -0.62 14.11
N GLU A 36 11.80 -1.27 13.79
CA GLU A 36 12.64 -0.94 12.65
C GLU A 36 13.13 -2.24 12.01
N ARG A 37 13.30 -2.27 10.68
CA ARG A 37 13.82 -3.44 9.96
C ARG A 37 15.24 -3.78 10.38
N SER A 38 16.05 -2.78 10.70
CA SER A 38 17.42 -2.99 11.17
C SER A 38 17.48 -3.02 12.69
N THR A 39 18.10 -4.07 13.22
CA THR A 39 18.30 -4.28 14.66
C THR A 39 19.73 -3.97 15.11
N THR A 40 20.62 -3.69 14.15
CA THR A 40 22.07 -3.51 14.38
C THR A 40 22.50 -2.05 14.38
N VAL A 41 21.57 -1.14 14.04
CA VAL A 41 21.79 0.30 13.93
C VAL A 41 21.08 1.04 15.07
N MET A 42 21.51 2.26 15.34
CA MET A 42 20.83 3.13 16.30
C MET A 42 19.38 3.35 15.86
N LYS A 43 18.44 3.38 16.81
CA LYS A 43 17.05 3.73 16.50
C LYS A 43 16.96 5.15 15.93
N PHE A 44 16.13 5.35 14.92
CA PHE A 44 16.04 6.60 14.17
C PHE A 44 15.65 7.78 15.07
N SER A 45 14.68 7.60 15.97
CA SER A 45 14.28 8.66 16.91
C SER A 45 15.40 9.05 17.88
N THR A 46 16.17 8.07 18.35
CA THR A 46 17.38 8.30 19.14
C THR A 46 18.45 9.02 18.31
N ALA A 47 18.67 8.59 17.07
CA ALA A 47 19.63 9.22 16.19
C ALA A 47 19.31 10.69 15.95
N ILE A 48 18.04 11.01 15.68
CA ILE A 48 17.56 12.40 15.54
C ILE A 48 17.85 13.20 16.82
N LYS A 49 17.51 12.67 17.99
CA LYS A 49 17.76 13.32 19.30
C LYS A 49 19.26 13.55 19.56
N GLU A 50 20.12 12.57 19.26
CA GLU A 50 21.56 12.70 19.49
C GLU A 50 22.23 13.63 18.48
N TRP A 51 21.86 13.53 17.20
CA TRP A 51 22.33 14.45 16.17
C TRP A 51 21.88 15.89 16.45
N ALA A 52 20.68 16.10 16.98
CA ALA A 52 20.16 17.43 17.30
C ALA A 52 20.99 18.18 18.36
N LYS A 53 21.74 17.44 19.19
CA LYS A 53 22.63 18.03 20.20
C LYS A 53 23.91 18.63 19.59
N ILE A 54 24.34 18.14 18.42
CA ILE A 54 25.63 18.51 17.84
C ILE A 54 25.52 19.15 16.45
N CYS A 55 24.41 18.99 15.74
CA CYS A 55 24.22 19.52 14.39
C CYS A 55 23.13 20.60 14.37
N LYS A 56 23.46 21.76 13.80
CA LYS A 56 22.52 22.89 13.66
C LYS A 56 21.55 22.73 12.48
N ASN A 57 21.96 22.02 11.41
CA ASN A 57 21.19 21.85 10.18
C ASN A 57 20.88 20.38 9.92
N LEU A 58 19.90 19.84 10.63
CA LEU A 58 19.41 18.48 10.35
C LEU A 58 18.37 18.48 9.27
N TYR A 59 18.54 17.55 8.34
CA TYR A 59 17.57 17.26 7.29
C TYR A 59 17.07 15.83 7.49
N VAL A 60 15.83 15.59 7.12
CA VAL A 60 15.23 14.26 7.15
C VAL A 60 14.71 13.92 5.78
N GLY A 61 15.12 12.75 5.27
CA GLY A 61 14.44 12.06 4.18
C GLY A 61 13.42 11.08 4.77
N ASP A 62 12.14 11.44 4.68
CA ASP A 62 10.99 10.60 5.07
C ASP A 62 10.21 10.15 3.83
N TYR A 63 9.26 9.23 4.00
CA TYR A 63 8.62 8.54 2.89
C TYR A 63 7.10 8.45 3.02
N THR A 64 6.41 8.57 1.88
CA THR A 64 4.94 8.64 1.80
C THR A 64 4.29 7.56 0.95
N THR A 65 5.06 6.55 0.54
CA THR A 65 4.59 5.44 -0.29
C THR A 65 5.34 4.15 0.03
N ASP A 66 4.79 3.02 -0.39
CA ASP A 66 5.54 1.77 -0.51
C ASP A 66 6.18 1.71 -1.91
N PHE A 67 7.51 1.60 -2.00
CA PHE A 67 8.25 1.49 -3.27
C PHE A 67 8.14 0.12 -3.93
N SER A 68 7.68 -0.90 -3.20
CA SER A 68 7.27 -2.17 -3.81
C SER A 68 5.91 -2.05 -4.48
N ASN A 69 5.05 -1.11 -4.05
CA ASN A 69 3.71 -0.92 -4.59
C ASN A 69 3.16 0.51 -4.39
N TYR A 70 3.36 1.37 -5.39
CA TYR A 70 2.88 2.76 -5.35
C TYR A 70 1.35 2.91 -5.36
N LEU A 71 0.64 1.85 -5.72
CA LEU A 71 -0.82 1.85 -5.82
C LEU A 71 -1.47 1.28 -4.55
N ALA A 72 -0.69 0.66 -3.66
CA ALA A 72 -1.19 0.15 -2.40
C ALA A 72 -1.49 1.31 -1.44
N PRO A 73 -2.59 1.23 -0.68
CA PRO A 73 -2.90 2.25 0.32
C PRO A 73 -1.81 2.33 1.40
N PHE A 74 -1.28 3.52 1.69
CA PHE A 74 -0.17 3.68 2.62
C PHE A 74 -0.61 4.37 3.94
N PRO A 75 -0.59 3.67 5.10
CA PRO A 75 -1.35 4.08 6.27
C PRO A 75 -0.66 5.11 7.18
N ASN A 76 -0.10 6.19 6.60
CA ASN A 76 0.67 7.18 7.37
C ASN A 76 -0.11 8.46 7.73
N PHE A 77 -1.38 8.60 7.35
CA PHE A 77 -2.16 9.83 7.60
C PHE A 77 -2.28 10.21 9.08
N ASN A 78 -2.24 9.25 10.00
CA ASN A 78 -2.33 9.54 11.44
C ASN A 78 -0.99 9.88 12.09
N VAL A 79 0.12 9.59 11.41
CA VAL A 79 1.46 9.76 12.00
C VAL A 79 2.20 10.96 11.45
N ILE A 80 1.93 11.39 10.20
CA ILE A 80 2.66 12.51 9.60
C ILE A 80 2.58 13.80 10.42
N ARG A 81 1.45 14.07 11.09
CA ARG A 81 1.31 15.21 12.01
C ARG A 81 2.25 15.09 13.22
N GLN A 82 2.33 13.90 13.82
CA GLN A 82 3.16 13.65 14.99
C GLN A 82 4.64 13.66 14.61
N ASN A 83 4.99 13.08 13.46
CA ASN A 83 6.35 13.08 12.93
C ASN A 83 6.83 14.50 12.60
N ALA A 84 6.00 15.33 11.95
CA ALA A 84 6.34 16.73 11.66
C ALA A 84 6.65 17.53 12.94
N ARG A 85 5.84 17.34 14.00
CA ARG A 85 6.10 17.94 15.30
C ARG A 85 7.40 17.43 15.91
N PHE A 86 7.61 16.12 15.92
CA PHE A 86 8.83 15.48 16.42
C PHE A 86 10.07 16.05 15.73
N PHE A 87 10.04 16.21 14.40
CA PHE A 87 11.14 16.80 13.64
C PHE A 87 11.41 18.26 14.04
N ALA A 88 10.36 19.08 14.15
CA ALA A 88 10.48 20.48 14.56
C ALA A 88 11.08 20.62 15.98
N GLU A 89 10.67 19.76 16.91
CA GLU A 89 11.17 19.74 18.30
C GLU A 89 12.63 19.26 18.40
N ASN A 90 13.16 18.58 17.37
CA ASN A 90 14.52 18.03 17.35
C ASN A 90 15.42 18.69 16.30
N ASN A 91 15.25 19.99 16.08
CA ASN A 91 16.13 20.83 15.26
C ASN A 91 16.26 20.40 13.78
N VAL A 92 15.29 19.67 13.25
CA VAL A 92 15.19 19.41 11.81
C VAL A 92 14.78 20.70 11.10
N LYS A 93 15.55 21.11 10.09
CA LYS A 93 15.37 22.33 9.29
C LYS A 93 14.88 22.05 7.88
N GLY A 94 15.11 20.85 7.37
CA GLY A 94 14.64 20.40 6.07
C GLY A 94 13.96 19.04 6.19
N LEU A 95 12.80 18.92 5.56
CA LEU A 95 12.07 17.67 5.47
C LEU A 95 11.80 17.40 3.99
N PHE A 96 12.35 16.28 3.51
CA PHE A 96 12.10 15.76 2.17
C PHE A 96 11.23 14.51 2.30
N GLU A 97 10.02 14.60 1.75
CA GLU A 97 9.02 13.53 1.81
C GLU A 97 8.97 12.84 0.44
N GLN A 98 9.66 11.72 0.31
CA GLN A 98 9.71 10.99 -0.95
C GLN A 98 8.41 10.22 -1.16
N GLY A 99 7.64 10.67 -2.15
CA GLY A 99 6.48 9.95 -2.69
C GLY A 99 6.85 9.17 -3.95
N THR A 100 5.85 8.97 -4.82
CA THR A 100 6.05 8.34 -6.12
C THR A 100 6.87 9.22 -7.04
N TYR A 101 8.13 8.86 -7.29
CA TYR A 101 9.08 9.75 -7.98
C TYR A 101 9.11 9.60 -9.50
N ASP A 102 8.54 8.50 -10.03
CA ASP A 102 8.64 8.11 -11.44
C ASP A 102 7.31 7.68 -12.06
N THR A 103 6.20 8.04 -11.40
CA THR A 103 4.84 7.98 -11.95
C THR A 103 4.13 9.32 -11.71
N LEU A 104 3.18 9.66 -12.59
CA LEU A 104 2.41 10.90 -12.52
C LEU A 104 1.48 10.96 -11.30
N SER A 105 1.13 9.80 -10.73
CA SER A 105 0.23 9.71 -9.58
C SER A 105 0.50 8.44 -8.79
N GLY A 106 0.49 8.56 -7.46
CA GLY A 106 0.45 7.45 -6.51
C GLY A 106 -0.86 7.46 -5.72
N GLU A 107 -1.01 6.49 -4.82
CA GLU A 107 -2.13 6.49 -3.87
C GLU A 107 -2.13 7.79 -3.03
N PHE A 108 -3.25 8.52 -3.02
CA PHE A 108 -3.47 9.80 -2.31
C PHE A 108 -2.31 10.81 -2.32
N ALA A 109 -1.50 10.83 -3.39
CA ALA A 109 -0.30 11.66 -3.47
C ALA A 109 -0.63 13.16 -3.31
N GLU A 110 -1.73 13.63 -3.91
CA GLU A 110 -2.18 15.01 -3.83
C GLU A 110 -2.63 15.39 -2.42
N LEU A 111 -3.35 14.50 -1.72
CA LEU A 111 -3.78 14.73 -0.34
C LEU A 111 -2.57 14.79 0.61
N ARG A 112 -1.61 13.86 0.47
CA ARG A 112 -0.39 13.88 1.29
C ARG A 112 0.42 15.14 1.05
N SER A 113 0.63 15.52 -0.20
CA SER A 113 1.34 16.75 -0.56
C SER A 113 0.68 17.98 0.05
N TYR A 114 -0.66 18.04 -0.01
CA TYR A 114 -1.42 19.13 0.61
C TYR A 114 -1.24 19.16 2.14
N LEU A 115 -1.43 18.04 2.84
CA LEU A 115 -1.32 17.98 4.30
C LEU A 115 0.11 18.25 4.79
N LEU A 116 1.11 17.68 4.13
CA LEU A 116 2.52 17.95 4.42
C LEU A 116 2.85 19.43 4.21
N SER A 117 2.35 20.08 3.16
CA SER A 117 2.56 21.53 2.98
C SER A 117 2.00 22.37 4.14
N LYS A 118 0.88 21.94 4.74
CA LYS A 118 0.30 22.58 5.92
C LYS A 118 1.16 22.35 7.16
N LEU A 119 1.67 21.14 7.36
CA LEU A 119 2.54 20.78 8.48
C LEU A 119 3.93 21.41 8.40
N LEU A 120 4.48 21.61 7.20
CA LEU A 120 5.74 22.35 7.01
C LEU A 120 5.60 23.83 7.41
N TRP A 121 4.40 24.40 7.24
CA TRP A 121 4.10 25.75 7.69
C TRP A 121 3.84 25.82 9.20
N ASP A 122 3.08 24.86 9.73
CA ASP A 122 2.75 24.74 11.15
C ASP A 122 2.93 23.30 11.65
N PRO A 123 4.13 22.95 12.16
CA PRO A 123 4.40 21.60 12.66
C PRO A 123 3.76 21.34 14.03
N TYR A 124 3.24 22.38 14.71
CA TYR A 124 2.56 22.26 16.00
C TYR A 124 1.04 22.21 15.85
N MET A 125 0.54 22.10 14.63
CA MET A 125 -0.87 22.01 14.28
C MET A 125 -1.61 21.01 15.16
N THR A 126 -2.76 21.44 15.68
CA THR A 126 -3.64 20.59 16.47
C THR A 126 -4.22 19.46 15.61
N GLU A 127 -4.64 18.37 16.24
CA GLU A 127 -5.28 17.28 15.53
C GLU A 127 -6.62 17.70 14.88
N GLU A 128 -7.37 18.57 15.55
CA GLU A 128 -8.62 19.13 15.03
C GLU A 128 -8.39 19.96 13.77
N ASP A 129 -7.37 20.82 13.77
CA ASP A 129 -7.01 21.63 12.59
C ASP A 129 -6.53 20.74 11.43
N TYR A 130 -5.70 19.74 11.73
CA TYR A 130 -5.21 18.78 10.74
C TYR A 130 -6.36 18.01 10.07
N ASN A 131 -7.29 17.47 10.88
CA ASN A 131 -8.49 16.79 10.39
C ASN A 131 -9.40 17.74 9.59
N THR A 132 -9.48 19.01 10.00
CA THR A 132 -10.21 20.04 9.26
C THR A 132 -9.60 20.28 7.87
N TYR A 133 -8.27 20.36 7.76
CA TYR A 133 -7.60 20.50 6.47
C TYR A 133 -7.82 19.28 5.58
N MET A 134 -7.73 18.07 6.14
CA MET A 134 -8.04 16.83 5.41
C MET A 134 -9.47 16.86 4.88
N CYS A 135 -10.47 17.15 5.71
CA CYS A 135 -11.86 17.23 5.29
C CYS A 135 -12.08 18.30 4.21
N LYS A 136 -11.47 19.48 4.34
CA LYS A 136 -11.55 20.55 3.33
C LYS A 136 -10.99 20.11 1.99
N PHE A 137 -9.84 19.44 1.98
CA PHE A 137 -9.27 18.88 0.75
C PHE A 137 -10.20 17.84 0.15
N LEU A 138 -10.62 16.85 0.94
CA LEU A 138 -11.48 15.77 0.46
C LEU A 138 -12.78 16.33 -0.12
N GLN A 139 -13.41 17.31 0.53
CA GLN A 139 -14.63 17.95 0.05
C GLN A 139 -14.40 18.70 -1.27
N ALA A 140 -13.29 19.41 -1.41
CA ALA A 140 -12.97 20.14 -2.63
C ALA A 140 -12.58 19.21 -3.79
N TYR A 141 -11.85 18.13 -3.49
CA TYR A 141 -11.25 17.24 -4.49
C TYR A 141 -12.20 16.13 -4.94
N TYR A 142 -12.94 15.53 -4.00
CA TYR A 142 -13.86 14.41 -4.25
C TYR A 142 -15.34 14.81 -4.24
N GLY A 143 -15.66 16.10 -4.11
CA GLY A 143 -17.04 16.58 -4.18
C GLY A 143 -17.95 15.95 -3.13
N ALA A 144 -19.21 15.67 -3.47
CA ALA A 144 -20.22 15.15 -2.54
C ALA A 144 -19.86 13.77 -1.93
N GLY A 145 -19.02 12.98 -2.59
CA GLY A 145 -18.57 11.67 -2.12
C GLY A 145 -17.50 11.71 -1.03
N TRP A 146 -16.99 12.89 -0.66
CA TRP A 146 -15.81 13.05 0.21
C TRP A 146 -15.88 12.33 1.55
N ARG A 147 -17.07 12.22 2.16
CA ARG A 147 -17.24 11.55 3.46
C ARG A 147 -16.97 10.06 3.37
N ASN A 148 -17.32 9.43 2.25
CA ASN A 148 -17.01 8.02 2.01
C ASN A 148 -15.51 7.82 1.81
N ILE A 149 -14.82 8.79 1.18
CA ILE A 149 -13.35 8.74 1.05
C ILE A 149 -12.67 8.91 2.41
N LEU A 150 -13.20 9.77 3.29
CA LEU A 150 -12.74 9.84 4.67
C LEU A 150 -12.96 8.50 5.40
N SER A 151 -14.12 7.85 5.24
CA SER A 151 -14.37 6.53 5.81
C SER A 151 -13.40 5.46 5.29
N TYR A 152 -13.04 5.52 4.01
CA TYR A 152 -12.03 4.65 3.43
C TYR A 152 -10.63 4.89 4.04
N ILE A 153 -10.22 6.14 4.23
CA ILE A 153 -8.96 6.47 4.91
C ILE A 153 -8.98 5.97 6.36
N ASN A 154 -10.08 6.16 7.07
CA ASN A 154 -10.23 5.67 8.45
C ASN A 154 -10.18 4.14 8.53
N LEU A 155 -10.78 3.44 7.56
CA LEU A 155 -10.70 1.99 7.44
C LEU A 155 -9.24 1.55 7.25
N MET A 156 -8.51 2.18 6.32
CA MET A 156 -7.10 1.90 6.06
C MET A 156 -6.24 2.02 7.31
N ILE A 157 -6.39 3.12 8.05
CA ILE A 157 -5.70 3.36 9.32
C ILE A 157 -6.10 2.27 10.33
N LYS A 158 -7.40 2.01 10.48
CA LYS A 158 -7.90 1.03 11.45
C LYS A 158 -7.36 -0.37 11.19
N THR A 159 -7.34 -0.81 9.94
CA THR A 159 -6.84 -2.13 9.53
C THR A 159 -5.35 -2.31 9.83
N THR A 160 -4.59 -1.20 9.89
CA THR A 160 -3.13 -1.24 10.01
C THR A 160 -2.62 -0.77 11.38
N GLU A 161 -3.52 -0.45 12.32
CA GLU A 161 -3.18 0.16 13.61
C GLU A 161 -2.25 -0.70 14.47
N ASP A 162 -2.37 -2.03 14.39
CA ASP A 162 -1.56 -2.96 15.18
C ASP A 162 -0.36 -3.53 14.38
N SER A 163 -0.18 -3.11 13.13
CA SER A 163 0.80 -3.67 12.20
C SER A 163 1.95 -2.71 11.95
N HIS A 164 3.18 -3.22 11.84
CA HIS A 164 4.35 -2.42 11.46
C HIS A 164 4.58 -2.45 9.95
N ILE A 165 4.34 -1.31 9.30
CA ILE A 165 4.38 -1.15 7.84
C ILE A 165 5.66 -0.41 7.42
N PHE A 166 6.34 -0.92 6.38
CA PHE A 166 7.59 -0.40 5.85
C PHE A 166 7.48 -0.14 4.34
N ILE A 167 8.39 0.65 3.78
CA ILE A 167 8.32 1.16 2.39
C ILE A 167 8.70 0.16 1.28
N TYR A 168 8.79 -1.13 1.60
CA TYR A 168 9.03 -2.21 0.65
C TYR A 168 8.29 -3.47 1.13
N ASP A 169 7.10 -3.32 1.69
CA ASP A 169 6.32 -4.45 2.17
C ASP A 169 5.50 -5.06 1.03
N ASN A 170 5.01 -6.27 1.25
CA ASN A 170 4.04 -6.87 0.35
C ASN A 170 2.66 -6.30 0.70
N VAL A 171 1.86 -5.89 -0.28
CA VAL A 171 0.50 -5.38 -0.04
C VAL A 171 -0.38 -6.34 0.78
N LEU A 172 -0.20 -7.65 0.67
CA LEU A 172 -0.91 -8.67 1.46
C LEU A 172 -0.43 -8.76 2.92
N LYS A 173 0.76 -8.23 3.22
CA LYS A 173 1.21 -8.03 4.60
C LYS A 173 0.52 -6.79 5.21
N ILE A 174 0.31 -5.75 4.40
CA ILE A 174 -0.31 -4.50 4.84
C ILE A 174 -1.82 -4.69 5.02
N TYR A 175 -2.48 -5.35 4.07
CA TYR A 175 -3.91 -5.63 4.07
C TYR A 175 -4.13 -7.15 3.97
N PRO A 176 -3.97 -7.89 5.07
CA PRO A 176 -4.09 -9.33 5.07
C PRO A 176 -5.54 -9.76 4.80
N CYS A 177 -5.68 -10.90 4.12
CA CYS A 177 -6.97 -11.58 4.03
C CYS A 177 -7.28 -12.27 5.35
N GLU A 178 -8.54 -12.20 5.77
CA GLU A 178 -9.03 -12.90 6.95
C GLU A 178 -8.89 -14.42 6.72
N ASP A 179 -8.62 -15.16 7.80
CA ASP A 179 -8.50 -16.63 7.80
C ASP A 179 -7.36 -17.25 6.98
N VAL A 180 -6.35 -16.45 6.60
CA VAL A 180 -5.12 -16.94 5.94
C VAL A 180 -3.94 -16.91 6.91
N ARG A 181 -3.23 -18.03 7.07
CA ARG A 181 -1.96 -18.05 7.84
C ARG A 181 -0.86 -17.42 6.99
N TYR A 182 0.19 -16.85 7.57
CA TYR A 182 1.32 -16.31 6.79
C TYR A 182 2.61 -17.03 7.18
N ASP A 183 3.45 -17.33 6.20
CA ASP A 183 4.78 -17.90 6.43
C ASP A 183 5.76 -16.84 6.97
N ARG A 184 6.96 -17.27 7.34
CA ARG A 184 8.03 -16.39 7.86
C ARG A 184 8.50 -15.30 6.88
N ASN A 185 8.11 -15.36 5.61
CA ASN A 185 8.40 -14.37 4.58
C ASN A 185 7.16 -13.52 4.22
N ASN A 186 6.11 -13.56 5.05
CA ASN A 186 4.81 -12.93 4.79
C ASN A 186 4.13 -13.42 3.50
N LYS A 187 4.38 -14.66 3.09
CA LYS A 187 3.56 -15.30 2.06
C LYS A 187 2.35 -15.93 2.72
N PRO A 188 1.12 -15.60 2.31
CA PRO A 188 -0.06 -16.27 2.83
C PRO A 188 -0.01 -17.79 2.57
N GLN A 189 -0.64 -18.57 3.44
CA GLN A 189 -0.69 -20.02 3.51
C GLN A 189 -2.15 -20.45 3.62
N ILE A 190 -2.57 -21.35 2.75
CA ILE A 190 -3.90 -21.94 2.76
C ILE A 190 -4.05 -22.82 4.01
N PRO A 191 -5.12 -22.70 4.81
CA PRO A 191 -5.37 -23.58 5.96
C PRO A 191 -5.46 -25.07 5.55
N ASP A 192 -4.94 -25.97 6.39
CA ASP A 192 -4.97 -27.43 6.15
C ASP A 192 -6.40 -27.96 5.89
N GLU A 193 -7.41 -27.34 6.52
CA GLU A 193 -8.84 -27.67 6.37
C GLU A 193 -9.39 -27.40 4.96
N ALA A 194 -8.83 -26.43 4.24
CA ALA A 194 -9.18 -26.20 2.84
C ALA A 194 -8.64 -27.35 1.96
N TYR A 195 -7.57 -28.05 2.36
CA TYR A 195 -7.09 -29.25 1.67
C TYR A 195 -7.95 -30.49 1.97
N ALA A 196 -8.75 -30.52 3.04
CA ALA A 196 -9.65 -31.65 3.32
C ALA A 196 -10.81 -31.76 2.30
N ASP A 197 -11.27 -30.63 1.73
CA ASP A 197 -12.27 -30.63 0.65
C ASP A 197 -11.68 -31.07 -0.70
N VAL A 198 -10.37 -30.87 -0.87
CA VAL A 198 -9.58 -31.36 -2.01
C VAL A 198 -9.48 -32.89 -1.96
N GLU A 199 -9.27 -33.47 -0.78
CA GLU A 199 -9.32 -34.92 -0.54
C GLU A 199 -10.73 -35.50 -0.77
N ASN A 200 -11.79 -34.77 -0.41
CA ASN A 200 -13.19 -35.18 -0.57
C ASN A 200 -13.82 -34.86 -1.93
N HIS A 201 -13.04 -34.36 -2.90
CA HIS A 201 -13.45 -34.16 -4.29
C HIS A 201 -14.53 -33.07 -4.52
N ASP A 202 -14.84 -32.21 -3.54
CA ASP A 202 -15.85 -31.15 -3.67
C ASP A 202 -15.20 -29.80 -4.04
N TRP A 203 -14.85 -29.67 -5.32
CA TRP A 203 -14.20 -28.46 -5.87
C TRP A 203 -15.13 -27.26 -5.94
N LEU A 204 -16.44 -27.47 -5.90
CA LEU A 204 -17.41 -26.39 -5.85
C LEU A 204 -17.46 -25.78 -4.44
N GLN A 205 -17.42 -26.60 -3.39
CA GLN A 205 -17.19 -26.12 -2.01
C GLN A 205 -15.82 -25.49 -1.86
N TYR A 206 -14.75 -26.12 -2.34
CA TYR A 206 -13.39 -25.57 -2.27
C TYR A 206 -13.25 -24.23 -3.01
N SER A 207 -13.80 -24.11 -4.23
CA SER A 207 -13.80 -22.85 -4.97
C SER A 207 -14.71 -21.78 -4.38
N LYS A 208 -15.80 -22.16 -3.69
CA LYS A 208 -16.61 -21.22 -2.90
C LYS A 208 -15.86 -20.74 -1.65
N LYS A 209 -15.09 -21.62 -0.98
CA LYS A 209 -14.23 -21.26 0.16
C LYS A 209 -13.02 -20.42 -0.28
N LEU A 210 -12.47 -20.65 -1.48
CA LEU A 210 -11.47 -19.77 -2.09
C LEU A 210 -12.00 -18.37 -2.41
N ARG A 211 -13.30 -18.26 -2.73
CA ARG A 211 -14.00 -16.96 -2.85
C ARG A 211 -14.30 -16.33 -1.48
N HIS A 212 -14.17 -17.08 -0.38
CA HIS A 212 -14.31 -16.61 1.00
C HIS A 212 -12.96 -16.27 1.66
N PHE A 213 -11.86 -16.21 0.91
CA PHE A 213 -10.70 -15.42 1.33
C PHE A 213 -11.05 -13.94 1.16
N GLU A 214 -12.03 -13.48 1.94
CA GLU A 214 -12.54 -12.12 1.93
C GLU A 214 -11.42 -11.21 2.43
N ASN A 215 -10.92 -10.37 1.53
CA ASN A 215 -10.12 -9.23 1.97
C ASN A 215 -11.13 -8.18 2.46
N SER A 216 -11.49 -8.28 3.74
CA SER A 216 -12.49 -7.42 4.39
C SER A 216 -12.18 -5.93 4.19
N PHE A 217 -10.90 -5.58 4.08
CA PHE A 217 -10.49 -4.23 3.70
C PHE A 217 -10.91 -3.88 2.26
N ILE A 218 -10.61 -4.69 1.26
CA ILE A 218 -10.97 -4.41 -0.15
C ILE A 218 -12.48 -4.31 -0.31
N GLU A 219 -13.25 -5.21 0.29
CA GLU A 219 -14.72 -5.21 0.17
C GLU A 219 -15.35 -3.98 0.82
N ALA A 220 -14.94 -3.66 2.05
CA ALA A 220 -15.42 -2.47 2.73
C ALA A 220 -14.98 -1.19 2.00
N ALA A 221 -13.78 -1.18 1.42
CA ALA A 221 -13.28 -0.07 0.62
C ALA A 221 -14.05 0.11 -0.70
N GLU A 222 -14.40 -0.97 -1.39
CA GLU A 222 -15.26 -0.94 -2.59
C GLU A 222 -16.63 -0.33 -2.27
N ILE A 223 -17.24 -0.66 -1.13
CA ILE A 223 -18.52 -0.06 -0.70
C ILE A 223 -18.40 1.46 -0.55
N TYR A 224 -17.36 1.94 0.14
CA TYR A 224 -17.15 3.37 0.30
C TYR A 224 -16.87 4.06 -1.04
N TRP A 225 -16.06 3.44 -1.89
CA TRP A 225 -15.78 3.97 -3.22
C TRP A 225 -17.05 4.08 -4.08
N GLN A 226 -17.85 3.02 -4.13
CA GLN A 226 -19.10 2.98 -4.92
C GLN A 226 -20.04 4.09 -4.45
N ALA A 227 -20.24 4.21 -3.14
CA ALA A 227 -21.06 5.26 -2.55
C ALA A 227 -20.52 6.67 -2.82
N ALA A 228 -19.18 6.85 -2.82
CA ALA A 228 -18.58 8.12 -3.20
C ALA A 228 -18.86 8.47 -4.67
N PHE A 229 -18.73 7.49 -5.56
CA PHE A 229 -18.90 7.66 -7.00
C PHE A 229 -20.34 7.98 -7.38
N GLU A 230 -21.33 7.32 -6.76
CA GLU A 230 -22.75 7.55 -6.98
C GLU A 230 -23.22 8.93 -6.51
N LEU A 231 -22.62 9.46 -5.45
CA LEU A 231 -22.96 10.79 -4.91
C LEU A 231 -22.43 11.94 -5.74
N CYS A 232 -21.41 11.72 -6.56
CA CYS A 232 -20.76 12.79 -7.32
C CYS A 232 -21.42 12.99 -8.67
N ASP A 233 -21.69 14.25 -9.03
CA ASP A 233 -22.21 14.62 -10.34
C ASP A 233 -21.17 15.29 -11.25
N SER A 234 -20.06 15.79 -10.70
CA SER A 234 -19.03 16.45 -11.50
C SER A 234 -18.06 15.46 -12.15
N ASP A 235 -17.77 15.68 -13.43
CA ASP A 235 -16.82 14.84 -14.18
C ASP A 235 -15.41 14.85 -13.57
N GLU A 236 -14.99 15.98 -13.00
CA GLU A 236 -13.70 16.12 -12.33
C GLU A 236 -13.62 15.27 -11.06
N ALA A 237 -14.63 15.33 -10.18
CA ALA A 237 -14.64 14.51 -8.96
C ALA A 237 -14.75 13.02 -9.30
N LYS A 238 -15.52 12.67 -10.35
CA LYS A 238 -15.58 11.29 -10.86
C LYS A 238 -14.21 10.82 -11.36
N ALA A 239 -13.47 11.65 -12.08
CA ALA A 239 -12.11 11.31 -12.52
C ALA A 239 -11.17 11.07 -11.33
N HIS A 240 -11.26 11.89 -10.28
CA HIS A 240 -10.49 11.66 -9.05
C HIS A 240 -10.87 10.36 -8.35
N LEU A 241 -12.16 10.02 -8.30
CA LEU A 241 -12.62 8.75 -7.76
C LEU A 241 -12.20 7.56 -8.64
N GLU A 242 -12.18 7.69 -9.95
CA GLU A 242 -11.63 6.64 -10.82
C GLU A 242 -10.14 6.40 -10.55
N LYS A 243 -9.34 7.44 -10.30
CA LYS A 243 -7.95 7.27 -9.84
C LYS A 243 -7.88 6.49 -8.53
N LEU A 244 -8.82 6.70 -7.62
CA LEU A 244 -8.91 5.92 -6.38
C LEU A 244 -9.23 4.44 -6.65
N SER A 245 -10.07 4.15 -7.65
CA SER A 245 -10.40 2.76 -8.02
C SER A 245 -9.20 1.93 -8.48
N ILE A 246 -8.16 2.59 -9.03
CA ILE A 246 -6.88 1.96 -9.40
C ILE A 246 -6.25 1.26 -8.19
N GLN A 247 -6.36 1.85 -7.00
CA GLN A 247 -5.78 1.30 -5.76
C GLN A 247 -6.52 0.03 -5.34
N LEU A 248 -7.85 0.07 -5.38
CA LEU A 248 -8.70 -1.09 -5.08
C LEU A 248 -8.43 -2.24 -6.06
N LEU A 249 -8.36 -1.91 -7.35
CA LEU A 249 -8.04 -2.88 -8.39
C LEU A 249 -6.63 -3.44 -8.26
N ALA A 250 -5.64 -2.63 -7.85
CA ALA A 250 -4.28 -3.09 -7.63
C ALA A 250 -4.21 -4.07 -6.44
N CYS A 251 -4.82 -3.75 -5.30
CA CYS A 251 -4.91 -4.67 -4.15
C CYS A 251 -5.63 -5.97 -4.53
N LYS A 252 -6.75 -5.87 -5.26
CA LYS A 252 -7.52 -7.02 -5.75
C LYS A 252 -6.72 -7.88 -6.72
N SER A 253 -5.95 -7.25 -7.62
CA SER A 253 -5.11 -7.97 -8.59
C SER A 253 -3.94 -8.67 -7.93
N ALA A 254 -3.28 -8.02 -6.96
CA ALA A 254 -2.21 -8.63 -6.16
C ALA A 254 -2.71 -9.86 -5.38
N PHE A 255 -3.91 -9.75 -4.81
CA PHE A 255 -4.58 -10.86 -4.14
C PHE A 255 -4.88 -12.03 -5.10
N LEU A 256 -5.48 -11.76 -6.27
CA LEU A 256 -5.79 -12.79 -7.26
C LEU A 256 -4.52 -13.44 -7.84
N GLY A 257 -3.46 -12.67 -8.05
CA GLY A 257 -2.15 -13.18 -8.47
C GLY A 257 -1.53 -14.12 -7.44
N PHE A 258 -1.65 -13.80 -6.14
CA PHE A 258 -1.21 -14.70 -5.08
C PHE A 258 -1.94 -16.05 -5.08
N VAL A 259 -3.27 -16.07 -5.25
CA VAL A 259 -4.08 -17.30 -5.33
C VAL A 259 -3.60 -18.20 -6.48
N LYS A 260 -3.15 -17.59 -7.59
CA LYS A 260 -2.59 -18.30 -8.75
C LYS A 260 -1.19 -18.88 -8.47
N ASP A 261 -0.30 -18.10 -7.85
CA ASP A 261 1.12 -18.44 -7.65
C ASP A 261 1.38 -19.49 -6.56
N GLN A 262 0.47 -19.67 -5.59
CA GLN A 262 0.61 -20.72 -4.58
C GLN A 262 0.49 -22.14 -5.12
N GLY A 263 0.10 -22.30 -6.39
CA GLY A 263 -0.13 -23.61 -6.97
C GLY A 263 -1.27 -24.33 -6.24
N LEU A 264 -2.41 -24.47 -6.90
CA LEU A 264 -3.22 -25.69 -6.73
C LEU A 264 -2.23 -26.89 -6.64
N PRO A 265 -2.44 -27.93 -5.82
CA PRO A 265 -1.45 -28.99 -5.57
C PRO A 265 -1.09 -29.74 -6.86
N TRP A 266 -0.32 -29.12 -7.75
CA TRP A 266 -0.29 -29.40 -9.19
C TRP A 266 0.48 -30.67 -9.49
N THR A 267 1.45 -30.99 -8.65
CA THR A 267 2.25 -32.21 -8.70
C THR A 267 1.47 -33.44 -8.21
N GLU A 268 0.58 -33.30 -7.22
CA GLU A 268 -0.30 -34.39 -6.78
C GLU A 268 -1.53 -34.53 -7.68
N LEU A 269 -2.02 -33.42 -8.22
CA LEU A 269 -3.10 -33.34 -9.21
C LEU A 269 -2.68 -34.00 -10.55
N GLN A 270 -1.42 -33.85 -11.00
CA GLN A 270 -0.94 -34.47 -12.25
C GLN A 270 -1.08 -36.00 -12.27
N PHE A 271 -0.90 -36.67 -11.13
CA PHE A 271 -1.10 -38.12 -11.03
C PHE A 271 -2.58 -38.53 -10.95
N PHE A 272 -3.45 -37.62 -10.51
CA PHE A 272 -4.89 -37.84 -10.34
C PHE A 272 -5.75 -37.40 -11.55
N ILE A 273 -5.29 -36.43 -12.36
CA ILE A 273 -6.00 -35.76 -13.47
C ILE A 273 -6.28 -36.66 -14.70
N LYS A 274 -5.85 -37.92 -14.70
CA LYS A 274 -5.77 -38.67 -15.97
C LYS A 274 -7.11 -38.89 -16.70
N ASP A 275 -8.29 -38.84 -16.06
CA ASP A 275 -9.51 -39.32 -16.74
C ASP A 275 -10.82 -38.49 -16.71
N LYS A 276 -11.11 -37.56 -15.79
CA LYS A 276 -12.46 -36.91 -15.77
C LYS A 276 -12.60 -35.45 -15.30
N ARG A 277 -11.52 -34.75 -14.94
CA ARG A 277 -11.60 -33.43 -14.26
C ARG A 277 -11.25 -32.20 -15.09
N LEU A 278 -10.84 -32.37 -16.34
CA LEU A 278 -10.34 -31.27 -17.16
C LEU A 278 -11.43 -30.24 -17.50
N GLU A 279 -12.67 -30.64 -17.80
CA GLU A 279 -13.72 -29.69 -18.24
C GLU A 279 -14.15 -28.68 -17.16
N ILE A 280 -14.46 -29.14 -15.94
CA ILE A 280 -14.96 -28.27 -14.86
C ILE A 280 -13.87 -27.32 -14.35
N ILE A 281 -12.61 -27.80 -14.31
CA ILE A 281 -11.45 -27.00 -13.93
C ILE A 281 -11.12 -25.99 -15.03
N ASP A 282 -11.21 -26.38 -16.30
CA ASP A 282 -10.98 -25.47 -17.43
C ASP A 282 -12.07 -24.39 -17.50
N GLU A 283 -13.32 -24.69 -17.14
CA GLU A 283 -14.40 -23.70 -17.06
C GLU A 283 -14.23 -22.72 -15.90
N THR A 284 -13.87 -23.21 -14.71
CA THR A 284 -13.62 -22.35 -13.53
C THR A 284 -12.35 -21.52 -13.72
N LYS A 285 -11.30 -22.11 -14.31
CA LYS A 285 -10.08 -21.41 -14.69
C LYS A 285 -10.37 -20.36 -15.75
N LYS A 286 -11.17 -20.66 -16.78
CA LYS A 286 -11.64 -19.66 -17.76
C LYS A 286 -12.42 -18.53 -17.10
N GLN A 287 -13.27 -18.82 -16.12
CA GLN A 287 -14.01 -17.77 -15.39
C GLN A 287 -13.07 -16.90 -14.54
N LEU A 288 -12.14 -17.50 -13.79
CA LEU A 288 -11.18 -16.74 -12.99
C LEU A 288 -10.19 -15.97 -13.86
N ASP A 289 -9.66 -16.60 -14.90
CA ASP A 289 -8.80 -15.97 -15.91
C ASP A 289 -9.55 -14.84 -16.63
N ALA A 290 -10.86 -14.99 -16.90
CA ALA A 290 -11.69 -13.93 -17.47
C ALA A 290 -11.91 -12.77 -16.50
N VAL A 291 -12.17 -13.02 -15.21
CA VAL A 291 -12.34 -11.99 -14.18
C VAL A 291 -11.02 -11.26 -13.91
N ILE A 292 -9.91 -12.00 -13.78
CA ILE A 292 -8.56 -11.45 -13.66
C ILE A 292 -8.24 -10.63 -14.92
N TYR A 293 -8.53 -11.16 -16.10
CA TYR A 293 -8.33 -10.45 -17.36
C TYR A 293 -9.16 -9.16 -17.43
N GLU A 294 -10.44 -9.21 -17.05
CA GLU A 294 -11.29 -8.03 -17.07
C GLU A 294 -10.82 -6.97 -16.08
N ASN A 295 -10.43 -7.37 -14.86
CA ASN A 295 -9.89 -6.44 -13.85
C ASN A 295 -8.52 -5.89 -14.26
N ASN A 296 -7.62 -6.73 -14.76
CA ASN A 296 -6.32 -6.33 -15.28
C ASN A 296 -6.46 -5.40 -16.49
N LYS A 297 -7.42 -5.68 -17.38
CA LYS A 297 -7.74 -4.82 -18.51
C LYS A 297 -8.31 -3.48 -18.05
N LYS A 298 -9.29 -3.46 -17.14
CA LYS A 298 -9.82 -2.23 -16.54
C LYS A 298 -8.73 -1.41 -15.87
N LEU A 299 -7.89 -2.07 -15.07
CA LEU A 299 -6.73 -1.46 -14.41
C LEU A 299 -5.76 -0.89 -15.46
N TYR A 300 -5.38 -1.67 -16.48
CA TYR A 300 -4.51 -1.23 -17.56
C TYR A 300 -5.09 -0.04 -18.33
N ASP A 301 -6.36 -0.10 -18.72
CA ASP A 301 -7.07 0.97 -19.43
C ASP A 301 -7.07 2.26 -18.59
N LEU A 302 -7.25 2.15 -17.26
CA LEU A 302 -7.12 3.28 -16.33
C LEU A 302 -5.68 3.79 -16.22
N LEU A 303 -4.69 2.91 -16.09
CA LEU A 303 -3.27 3.28 -16.03
C LEU A 303 -2.86 4.07 -17.29
N ILE A 304 -3.28 3.61 -18.47
CA ILE A 304 -3.06 4.32 -19.75
C ILE A 304 -3.82 5.64 -19.80
N LYS A 305 -5.11 5.65 -19.43
CA LYS A 305 -5.94 6.88 -19.39
C LYS A 305 -5.28 7.98 -18.55
N TYR A 306 -4.62 7.60 -17.45
CA TYR A 306 -3.94 8.52 -16.54
C TYR A 306 -2.42 8.63 -16.78
N ASN A 307 -1.92 8.14 -17.93
CA ASN A 307 -0.52 8.22 -18.33
C ASN A 307 0.48 7.64 -17.31
N ILE A 308 0.08 6.61 -16.56
CA ILE A 308 0.96 5.91 -15.62
C ILE A 308 1.86 4.96 -16.43
N THR A 309 3.18 5.20 -16.43
CA THR A 309 4.15 4.43 -17.22
C THR A 309 4.97 3.44 -16.39
N LYS A 310 4.83 3.45 -15.06
CA LYS A 310 5.51 2.56 -14.12
C LYS A 310 4.60 2.20 -12.96
N ILE A 311 4.67 0.95 -12.52
CA ILE A 311 3.88 0.41 -11.40
C ILE A 311 4.62 0.61 -10.07
N CYS A 312 5.94 0.45 -10.11
CA CYS A 312 6.84 0.76 -9.01
C CYS A 312 8.22 1.17 -9.56
N GLU A 313 9.12 1.58 -8.68
CA GLU A 313 10.48 2.04 -9.02
C GLU A 313 11.21 1.11 -10.02
N TRP A 314 11.10 -0.20 -9.78
CA TRP A 314 11.81 -1.23 -10.55
C TRP A 314 10.98 -1.83 -11.69
N THR A 315 9.67 -1.53 -11.76
CA THR A 315 8.73 -2.20 -12.67
C THR A 315 8.02 -1.20 -13.57
N ALA A 316 8.43 -1.15 -14.84
CA ALA A 316 7.73 -0.42 -15.88
C ALA A 316 6.34 -1.02 -16.14
N LEU A 317 5.37 -0.19 -16.55
CA LEU A 317 4.09 -0.69 -17.03
C LEU A 317 4.36 -1.56 -18.28
N PRO A 318 4.01 -2.86 -18.27
CA PRO A 318 4.20 -3.71 -19.43
C PRO A 318 3.39 -3.20 -20.63
N SER A 319 3.82 -3.51 -21.86
CA SER A 319 3.11 -3.14 -23.09
C SER A 319 1.80 -3.91 -23.31
N ASN A 320 1.46 -4.81 -22.39
CA ASN A 320 0.25 -5.61 -22.40
C ASN A 320 -0.47 -5.48 -21.04
N PRO A 321 -1.78 -5.74 -20.97
CA PRO A 321 -2.57 -5.58 -19.75
C PRO A 321 -2.25 -6.58 -18.62
N ASN A 322 -1.27 -7.47 -18.74
CA ASN A 322 -0.96 -8.45 -17.71
C ASN A 322 0.11 -7.95 -16.73
N LEU A 323 -0.35 -7.46 -15.57
CA LEU A 323 0.48 -6.77 -14.58
C LEU A 323 1.16 -7.71 -13.56
N TYR A 324 0.79 -9.00 -13.48
CA TYR A 324 1.18 -9.87 -12.35
C TYR A 324 1.73 -11.27 -12.69
N ASN A 325 1.97 -11.64 -13.98
CA ASN A 325 2.95 -12.66 -14.47
C ASN A 325 2.53 -13.31 -15.81
N GLU A 326 3.51 -13.44 -16.73
CA GLU A 326 3.53 -14.09 -18.06
C GLU A 326 2.19 -14.58 -18.63
N VAL A 327 1.70 -13.87 -19.66
CA VAL A 327 0.88 -14.53 -20.67
C VAL A 327 1.81 -15.05 -21.74
N THR A 328 2.14 -16.33 -21.77
CA THR A 328 2.86 -16.89 -22.92
C THR A 328 2.03 -16.93 -24.21
N ALA A 329 0.85 -16.30 -24.26
CA ALA A 329 0.00 -16.23 -25.45
C ALA A 329 -0.85 -14.94 -25.52
N TRP A 330 -0.33 -13.85 -26.11
CA TRP A 330 -1.17 -12.86 -26.81
C TRP A 330 -0.70 -12.61 -28.25
N ASN A 331 0.02 -13.57 -28.83
CA ASN A 331 0.16 -13.75 -30.28
C ASN A 331 -0.20 -15.19 -30.64
N GLN A 332 -1.50 -15.46 -30.73
CA GLN A 332 -2.10 -16.22 -31.83
C GLN A 332 -3.39 -15.51 -32.25
#